data_AF-A0A1H4CRC5-F1
#
_entry.id   AF-A0A1H4CRC5-F1
#
_cell.length_a   1.000
_cell.length_b   1.000
_cell.length_c   1.000
_cell.angle_alpha   90.00
_cell.angle_beta   90.00
_cell.angle_gamma   90.00
#
_symmetry.space_group_name_H-M   'P 1'
#
loop_
_entity.id
_entity.type
_entity.pdbx_description
1 polymer ?
#
loop_
_entity_poly.entity_id
_entity_poly.type
_entity_poly.pdbx_seq_one_letter_code
_entity_poly.pdbx_strand_id
1 'polypeptide(L)'
;MAVTAGIIILASCAKEVFTVPALIIVSEEDMAESIICSVASSSNGITAQVIAAAHLLENKRNECGIPNSDHINYKSDANQLVQFLGSYKRDWLLSCDNDRHPAHFSYSFTGNNAYDAPNMSSDFEVSSEFNITGLEKKAEHYNYQIDYTESGDKRSKVGKKNKFSSSATYKSTNITVNKSNNYIESGTIAVTLNNTNTDGSTGRFDATIVFSNNHTATLTFGNGTEYTFTC
;
A
#
# COMPACT_ATOMS: atom_id res chain seq x y z
N MET A 1 -72.91 35.16 -5.89
CA MET A 1 -71.64 35.90 -5.99
C MET A 1 -70.65 35.26 -5.03
N ALA A 2 -69.41 35.10 -5.48
CA ALA A 2 -68.47 34.06 -5.07
C ALA A 2 -67.85 34.21 -3.67
N VAL A 3 -67.44 33.06 -3.13
CA VAL A 3 -66.62 32.84 -1.93
C VAL A 3 -65.19 33.30 -2.19
N THR A 4 -64.54 33.94 -1.21
CA THR A 4 -63.06 33.91 -1.13
C THR A 4 -62.63 34.01 0.33
N ALA A 5 -62.49 32.85 0.97
CA ALA A 5 -61.78 32.70 2.24
C ALA A 5 -60.27 32.68 1.93
N GLY A 6 -59.54 33.67 2.42
CA GLY A 6 -58.09 33.76 2.28
C GLY A 6 -57.41 32.69 3.13
N ILE A 7 -56.73 31.75 2.47
CA ILE A 7 -55.84 30.77 3.11
C ILE A 7 -54.53 31.50 3.43
N ILE A 8 -54.23 31.67 4.72
CA ILE A 8 -52.90 32.06 5.19
C ILE A 8 -52.03 30.80 5.17
N ILE A 9 -51.18 30.68 4.16
CA ILE A 9 -50.14 29.65 4.12
C ILE A 9 -48.99 30.15 5.00
N LEU A 10 -48.89 29.60 6.21
CA LEU A 10 -47.66 29.70 7.00
C LEU A 10 -46.57 28.91 6.28
N ALA A 11 -45.72 29.60 5.51
CA ALA A 11 -44.48 29.04 5.01
C ALA A 11 -43.55 28.81 6.21
N SER A 12 -43.63 27.60 6.79
CA SER A 12 -42.62 27.07 7.68
C SER A 12 -41.33 26.93 6.87
N CYS A 13 -40.38 27.85 7.07
CA CYS A 13 -38.98 27.60 6.71
C CYS A 13 -38.50 26.43 7.58
N ALA A 14 -38.66 25.21 7.08
CA ALA A 14 -37.79 24.13 7.49
C ALA A 14 -36.37 24.61 7.18
N LYS A 15 -35.54 24.74 8.22
CA LYS A 15 -34.10 24.90 8.02
C LYS A 15 -33.68 23.66 7.25
N GLU A 16 -33.39 23.84 5.96
CA GLU A 16 -32.62 22.89 5.17
C GLU A 16 -31.38 22.57 5.99
N VAL A 17 -31.33 21.35 6.53
CA VAL A 17 -30.11 20.82 7.12
C VAL A 17 -29.19 20.64 5.95
N PHE A 18 -28.34 21.63 5.71
CA PHE A 18 -27.16 21.45 4.88
C PHE A 18 -26.38 20.31 5.51
N THR A 19 -26.48 19.12 4.93
CA THR A 19 -25.50 18.06 5.17
C THR A 19 -24.20 18.57 4.57
N VAL A 20 -23.42 19.27 5.40
CA VAL A 20 -22.01 19.53 5.10
C VAL A 20 -21.42 18.16 4.82
N PRO A 21 -20.88 17.89 3.61
CA PRO A 21 -20.18 16.64 3.37
C PRO A 21 -19.13 16.49 4.47
N ALA A 22 -19.03 15.30 5.06
CA ALA A 22 -18.12 14.99 6.16
C ALA A 22 -16.78 15.70 5.90
N LEU A 23 -16.40 16.60 6.80
CA LEU A 23 -15.22 17.42 6.67
C LEU A 23 -14.05 16.46 6.45
N ILE A 24 -13.45 16.45 5.25
CA ILE A 24 -12.23 15.70 5.00
C ILE A 24 -11.13 16.43 5.77
N ILE A 25 -10.84 15.97 7.00
CA ILE A 25 -9.85 16.61 7.88
C ILE A 25 -8.42 16.24 7.46
N VAL A 26 -8.23 15.03 6.90
CA VAL A 26 -6.94 14.58 6.36
C VAL A 26 -6.78 15.05 4.93
N SER A 27 -5.69 15.74 4.62
CA SER A 27 -5.46 16.22 3.25
C SER A 27 -5.15 15.05 2.32
N GLU A 28 -5.43 15.23 1.03
CA GLU A 28 -4.99 14.29 0.00
C GLU A 28 -3.46 14.10 0.01
N GLU A 29 -2.70 15.16 0.31
CA GLU A 29 -1.24 15.11 0.48
C GLU A 29 -0.82 14.15 1.61
N ASP A 30 -1.52 14.17 2.74
CA ASP A 30 -1.26 13.22 3.84
C ASP A 30 -1.55 11.79 3.38
N MET A 31 -2.59 11.58 2.57
CA MET A 31 -2.92 10.26 2.01
C MET A 31 -1.89 9.82 0.98
N ALA A 32 -1.43 10.73 0.13
CA ALA A 32 -0.39 10.46 -0.86
C ALA A 32 0.91 10.03 -0.18
N GLU A 33 1.36 10.79 0.83
CA GLU A 33 2.57 10.46 1.59
C GLU A 33 2.44 9.12 2.32
N SER A 34 1.26 8.82 2.89
CA SER A 34 1.01 7.53 3.52
C SER A 34 1.18 6.39 2.52
N ILE A 35 0.56 6.48 1.34
CA ILE A 35 0.63 5.46 0.28
C ILE A 35 2.05 5.32 -0.26
N ILE A 36 2.75 6.44 -0.50
CA ILE A 36 4.13 6.46 -0.99
C ILE A 36 5.05 5.73 0.00
N CYS A 37 4.97 6.04 1.30
CA CYS A 37 5.77 5.36 2.31
C CYS A 37 5.48 3.85 2.40
N SER A 38 4.26 3.41 2.11
CA SER A 38 3.91 1.99 2.13
C SER A 38 4.44 1.23 0.91
N VAL A 39 4.79 1.93 -0.17
CA VAL A 39 5.27 1.33 -1.42
C VAL A 39 6.77 1.47 -1.58
N ALA A 40 7.35 2.62 -1.21
CA ALA A 40 8.75 2.94 -1.41
C ALA A 40 9.69 2.05 -0.58
N SER A 41 10.86 1.75 -1.16
CA SER A 41 11.87 0.89 -0.54
C SER A 41 12.59 1.59 0.62
N SER A 42 12.70 2.92 0.58
CA SER A 42 13.32 3.73 1.63
C SER A 42 12.64 3.61 3.00
N SER A 43 11.36 3.27 3.01
CA SER A 43 10.53 3.03 4.19
C SER A 43 10.25 1.54 4.41
N ASN A 44 10.99 0.66 3.72
CA ASN A 44 10.82 -0.80 3.74
C ASN A 44 9.42 -1.27 3.32
N GLY A 45 8.80 -0.53 2.39
CA GLY A 45 7.48 -0.82 1.83
C GLY A 45 7.48 -1.99 0.84
N ILE A 46 6.41 -2.08 0.05
CA ILE A 46 6.15 -3.20 -0.89
C ILE A 46 7.35 -3.48 -1.82
N THR A 47 7.97 -2.44 -2.37
CA THR A 47 9.10 -2.59 -3.31
C THR A 47 10.33 -3.22 -2.64
N ALA A 48 10.64 -2.88 -1.39
CA ALA A 48 11.70 -3.54 -0.63
C ALA A 48 11.37 -5.02 -0.37
N GLN A 49 10.11 -5.34 -0.09
CA GLN A 49 9.67 -6.72 0.12
C GLN A 49 9.72 -7.54 -1.18
N VAL A 50 9.42 -6.93 -2.33
CA VAL A 50 9.60 -7.57 -3.66
C VAL A 50 11.05 -7.99 -3.88
N ILE A 51 12.00 -7.09 -3.61
CA ILE A 51 13.44 -7.38 -3.70
C ILE A 51 13.84 -8.50 -2.72
N ALA A 52 13.35 -8.43 -1.47
CA ALA A 52 13.64 -9.43 -0.46
C ALA A 52 13.13 -10.83 -0.86
N ALA A 53 11.92 -10.91 -1.43
CA ALA A 53 11.34 -12.16 -1.92
C ALA A 53 12.13 -12.72 -3.11
N ALA A 54 12.60 -11.88 -4.03
CA ALA A 54 13.44 -12.29 -5.15
C ALA A 54 14.78 -12.89 -4.68
N HIS A 55 15.45 -12.22 -3.73
CA HIS A 55 16.69 -12.73 -3.13
C HIS A 55 16.46 -14.05 -2.38
N LEU A 56 15.36 -14.17 -1.64
CA LEU A 56 15.03 -15.39 -0.93
C LEU A 56 14.79 -16.55 -1.91
N LEU A 57 14.01 -16.32 -2.96
CA LEU A 57 13.76 -17.28 -4.03
C LEU A 57 15.06 -17.77 -4.66
N GLU A 58 16.00 -16.88 -4.99
CA GLU A 58 17.29 -17.28 -5.59
C GLU A 58 18.10 -18.19 -4.66
N ASN A 59 18.18 -17.82 -3.38
CA ASN A 59 18.89 -18.61 -2.37
C ASN A 59 18.24 -19.98 -2.13
N LYS A 60 16.93 -20.08 -2.38
CA LYS A 60 16.09 -21.25 -2.09
C LYS A 60 15.64 -22.01 -3.34
N ARG A 61 16.22 -21.69 -4.50
CA ARG A 61 15.82 -22.20 -5.81
C ARG A 61 15.87 -23.73 -5.95
N ASN A 62 16.65 -24.41 -5.10
CA ASN A 62 16.81 -25.87 -5.10
C ASN A 62 15.97 -26.59 -4.03
N GLU A 63 15.21 -25.86 -3.19
CA GLU A 63 14.43 -26.40 -2.06
C GLU A 63 12.96 -26.63 -2.44
N CYS A 64 12.73 -27.40 -3.51
CA CYS A 64 11.39 -27.70 -4.01
C CYS A 64 10.50 -28.43 -2.98
N GLY A 65 9.26 -27.97 -2.82
CA GLY A 65 8.21 -28.64 -2.07
C GLY A 65 8.34 -28.58 -0.55
N ILE A 66 9.30 -27.82 -0.03
CA ILE A 66 9.55 -27.72 1.41
C ILE A 66 8.97 -26.37 1.90
N PRO A 67 7.92 -26.39 2.74
CA PRO A 67 7.46 -25.17 3.39
C PRO A 67 8.53 -24.72 4.40
N ASN A 68 8.86 -23.44 4.34
CA ASN A 68 9.83 -22.82 5.22
C ASN A 68 9.21 -21.62 5.92
N SER A 69 9.71 -21.31 7.10
CA SER A 69 9.33 -20.11 7.83
C SER A 69 10.48 -19.57 8.66
N ASP A 70 10.50 -18.26 8.85
CA ASP A 70 11.45 -17.61 9.73
C ASP A 70 10.90 -16.31 10.33
N HIS A 71 11.74 -15.69 11.15
CA HIS A 71 11.54 -14.35 11.65
C HIS A 71 12.76 -13.49 11.31
N ILE A 72 12.50 -12.30 10.81
CA ILE A 72 13.55 -11.34 10.47
C ILE A 72 13.21 -9.95 10.97
N ASN A 73 14.24 -9.23 11.41
CA ASN A 73 14.14 -7.84 11.78
C ASN A 73 14.94 -6.99 10.78
N TYR A 74 14.33 -5.93 10.28
CA TYR A 74 14.99 -4.92 9.47
C TYR A 74 15.00 -3.59 10.21
N LYS A 75 16.06 -2.82 9.99
CA LYS A 75 16.13 -1.43 10.42
C LYS A 75 16.95 -0.62 9.43
N SER A 76 16.62 0.65 9.29
CA SER A 76 17.48 1.61 8.59
C SER A 76 18.80 1.84 9.32
N ASP A 77 19.80 2.33 8.59
CA ASP A 77 20.98 2.91 9.21
C ASP A 77 20.64 4.24 9.88
N ALA A 78 21.35 4.57 10.96
CA ALA A 78 21.06 5.73 11.81
C ALA A 78 21.11 7.11 11.10
N ASN A 79 21.76 7.20 9.93
CA ASN A 79 21.95 8.46 9.19
C ASN A 79 21.05 8.57 7.94
N GLN A 80 20.14 7.63 7.72
CA GLN A 80 19.19 7.70 6.61
C GLN A 80 18.12 8.76 6.86
N LEU A 81 17.68 9.43 5.79
CA LEU A 81 16.64 10.45 5.85
C LEU A 81 15.30 9.90 6.36
N VAL A 82 14.99 8.66 5.96
CA VAL A 82 13.86 7.89 6.47
C VAL A 82 14.42 6.86 7.44
N GLN A 83 13.94 6.90 8.67
CA GLN A 83 14.20 5.84 9.64
C GLN A 83 13.08 4.81 9.57
N PHE A 84 13.40 3.52 9.61
CA PHE A 84 12.40 2.46 9.70
C PHE A 84 12.85 1.33 10.61
N LEU A 85 11.87 0.64 11.17
CA LEU A 85 12.03 -0.60 11.92
C LEU A 85 10.92 -1.55 11.47
N GLY A 86 11.26 -2.81 11.22
CA GLY A 86 10.27 -3.82 10.89
C GLY A 86 10.64 -5.17 11.46
N SER A 87 9.64 -5.88 12.00
CA SER A 87 9.76 -7.24 12.51
C SER A 87 8.74 -8.11 11.78
N TYR A 88 9.23 -9.08 11.00
CA TYR A 88 8.41 -9.89 10.12
C TYR A 88 8.48 -11.36 10.51
N LYS A 89 7.32 -12.01 10.54
CA LYS A 89 7.21 -13.46 10.36
C LYS A 89 7.03 -13.71 8.87
N ARG A 90 7.82 -14.61 8.29
CA ARG A 90 7.74 -14.95 6.86
C ARG A 90 7.51 -16.43 6.69
N ASP A 91 6.69 -16.78 5.71
CA ASP A 91 6.41 -18.14 5.30
C ASP A 91 6.60 -18.23 3.78
N TRP A 92 7.26 -19.28 3.28
CA TRP A 92 7.42 -19.46 1.84
C TRP A 92 7.46 -20.92 1.40
N LEU A 93 7.10 -21.13 0.14
CA LEU A 93 7.10 -22.42 -0.51
C LEU A 93 7.48 -22.26 -1.99
N LEU A 94 8.56 -22.94 -2.39
CA LEU A 94 8.88 -23.13 -3.79
C LEU A 94 8.21 -24.39 -4.31
N SER A 95 7.22 -24.23 -5.18
CA SER A 95 6.56 -25.31 -5.91
C SER A 95 7.26 -25.54 -7.24
N CYS A 96 7.51 -26.81 -7.55
CA CYS A 96 8.22 -27.22 -8.74
C CYS A 96 7.37 -28.18 -9.59
N ASP A 97 7.67 -28.26 -10.88
CA ASP A 97 7.05 -29.22 -11.78
C ASP A 97 7.54 -30.66 -11.54
N ASN A 98 7.04 -31.61 -12.35
CA ASN A 98 7.40 -33.02 -12.26
C ASN A 98 8.89 -33.29 -12.49
N ASP A 99 9.57 -32.40 -13.23
CA ASP A 99 11.00 -32.48 -13.53
C ASP A 99 11.84 -31.71 -12.50
N ARG A 100 11.21 -31.25 -11.41
CA ARG A 100 11.79 -30.44 -10.33
C ARG A 100 12.29 -29.06 -10.77
N HIS A 101 11.75 -28.51 -11.85
CA HIS A 101 12.01 -27.11 -12.20
C HIS A 101 11.10 -26.19 -11.36
N PRO A 102 11.63 -25.07 -10.84
CA PRO A 102 10.84 -24.02 -10.20
C PRO A 102 9.67 -23.57 -11.10
N ALA A 103 8.44 -23.65 -10.58
CA ALA A 103 7.24 -23.25 -11.31
C ALA A 103 6.53 -22.06 -10.64
N HIS A 104 6.36 -22.13 -9.32
CA HIS A 104 5.64 -21.13 -8.53
C HIS A 104 6.31 -20.91 -7.18
N PHE A 105 6.36 -19.67 -6.70
CA PHE A 105 6.87 -19.36 -5.37
C PHE A 105 5.81 -18.56 -4.62
N SER A 106 5.28 -19.16 -3.55
CA SER A 106 4.39 -18.49 -2.61
C SER A 106 5.23 -17.93 -1.48
N TYR A 107 5.05 -16.64 -1.18
CA TYR A 107 5.74 -15.94 -0.10
C TYR A 107 4.73 -15.08 0.63
N SER A 108 4.62 -15.24 1.94
CA SER A 108 3.75 -14.41 2.76
C SER A 108 4.50 -13.89 3.96
N PHE A 109 4.04 -12.75 4.47
CA PHE A 109 4.57 -12.20 5.70
C PHE A 109 3.52 -11.45 6.50
N THR A 110 3.71 -11.43 7.81
CA THR A 110 3.04 -10.51 8.73
C THR A 110 4.08 -9.79 9.57
N GLY A 111 3.82 -8.57 9.99
CA GLY A 111 4.80 -7.85 10.78
C GLY A 111 4.31 -6.60 11.46
N ASN A 112 5.10 -6.16 12.44
CA ASN A 112 4.97 -4.88 13.10
C ASN A 112 6.06 -3.96 12.58
N ASN A 113 5.68 -2.76 12.16
CA ASN A 113 6.54 -1.83 11.47
C ASN A 113 6.37 -0.42 12.02
N ALA A 114 7.42 0.36 11.89
CA ALA A 114 7.39 1.79 12.10
C ALA A 114 8.29 2.48 11.08
N TYR A 115 7.89 3.67 10.66
CA TYR A 115 8.76 4.57 9.93
C TYR A 115 8.68 6.00 10.46
N ASP A 116 9.76 6.72 10.30
CA ASP A 116 9.88 8.14 10.56
C ASP A 116 10.51 8.81 9.32
N ALA A 117 9.65 9.31 8.44
CA ALA A 117 10.01 10.02 7.20
C ALA A 117 9.91 11.55 7.41
N PRO A 118 10.43 12.38 6.49
CA PRO A 118 10.38 13.85 6.64
C PRO A 118 8.97 14.40 6.82
N ASN A 119 7.99 13.86 6.09
CA ASN A 119 6.62 14.38 6.04
C ASN A 119 5.63 13.59 6.90
N MET A 120 5.95 12.34 7.25
CA MET A 120 5.04 11.46 7.98
C MET A 120 5.79 10.47 8.86
N SER A 121 5.18 10.08 9.97
CA SER A 121 5.58 8.91 10.74
C SER A 121 4.42 7.97 10.98
N SER A 122 4.72 6.70 11.20
CA SER A 122 3.72 5.66 11.39
C SER A 122 4.21 4.54 12.27
N ASP A 123 3.28 3.96 13.03
CA ASP A 123 3.38 2.65 13.66
C ASP A 123 2.24 1.80 13.07
N PHE A 124 2.55 0.67 12.45
CA PHE A 124 1.58 -0.10 11.69
C PHE A 124 1.89 -1.60 11.62
N GLU A 125 0.83 -2.37 11.49
CA GLU A 125 0.88 -3.80 11.20
C GLU A 125 0.69 -4.03 9.71
N VAL A 126 1.30 -5.09 9.19
CA VAL A 126 1.19 -5.50 7.79
C VAL A 126 0.88 -6.98 7.67
N SER A 127 0.17 -7.34 6.60
CA SER A 127 0.02 -8.71 6.14
C SER A 127 0.10 -8.72 4.62
N SER A 128 0.78 -9.72 4.05
CA SER A 128 0.90 -9.81 2.61
C SER A 128 1.07 -11.23 2.11
N GLU A 129 0.60 -11.46 0.89
CA GLU A 129 0.83 -12.65 0.09
C GLU A 129 1.34 -12.25 -1.29
N PHE A 130 2.49 -12.81 -1.66
CA PHE A 130 3.10 -12.73 -2.98
C PHE A 130 3.03 -14.12 -3.63
N ASN A 131 2.52 -14.13 -4.85
CA ASN A 131 2.49 -15.28 -5.72
C ASN A 131 3.37 -14.98 -6.94
N ILE A 132 4.52 -15.67 -7.03
CA ILE A 132 5.58 -15.35 -7.99
C ILE A 132 5.69 -16.47 -9.03
N THR A 133 5.64 -16.09 -10.30
CA THR A 133 5.82 -16.99 -11.45
C THR A 133 6.91 -16.46 -12.40
N GLY A 134 7.10 -17.12 -13.55
CA GLY A 134 8.19 -16.80 -14.47
C GLY A 134 9.53 -17.26 -13.91
N LEU A 135 9.57 -18.39 -13.22
CA LEU A 135 10.76 -18.85 -12.48
C LEU A 135 11.80 -19.54 -13.36
N GLU A 136 11.48 -19.81 -14.63
CA GLU A 136 12.33 -20.53 -15.57
C GLU A 136 13.66 -19.81 -15.78
N LYS A 137 14.74 -20.58 -15.93
CA LYS A 137 16.10 -20.02 -16.07
C LYS A 137 16.26 -19.06 -17.26
N LYS A 138 15.47 -19.23 -18.32
CA LYS A 138 15.51 -18.39 -19.53
C LYS A 138 14.55 -17.19 -19.48
N ALA A 139 13.62 -17.15 -18.51
CA ALA A 139 12.72 -16.00 -18.38
C ALA A 139 13.52 -14.81 -17.82
N GLU A 140 13.36 -13.65 -18.43
CA GLU A 140 14.05 -12.41 -18.06
C GLU A 140 13.40 -11.73 -16.84
N HIS A 141 12.14 -12.06 -16.56
CA HIS A 141 11.34 -11.41 -15.52
C HIS A 141 10.65 -12.42 -14.62
N TYR A 142 10.44 -12.00 -13.36
CA TYR A 142 9.43 -12.55 -12.49
C TYR A 142 8.09 -11.84 -12.70
N ASN A 143 7.00 -12.58 -12.53
CA ASN A 143 5.66 -11.99 -12.47
C ASN A 143 5.11 -12.15 -11.06
N TYR A 144 4.80 -11.03 -10.41
CA TYR A 144 4.26 -10.98 -9.07
C TYR A 144 2.75 -10.72 -9.10
N GLN A 145 2.03 -11.48 -8.30
CA GLN A 145 0.71 -11.11 -7.80
C GLN A 145 0.84 -10.81 -6.31
N ILE A 146 0.54 -9.58 -5.93
CA ILE A 146 0.70 -9.01 -4.60
C ILE A 146 -0.68 -8.65 -4.07
N ASP A 147 -1.02 -9.25 -2.92
CA ASP A 147 -2.03 -8.76 -2.01
C ASP A 147 -1.31 -8.28 -0.74
N TYR A 148 -1.46 -7.02 -0.39
CA TYR A 148 -0.82 -6.41 0.78
C TYR A 148 -1.86 -5.58 1.54
N THR A 149 -1.88 -5.72 2.85
CA THR A 149 -2.69 -4.92 3.75
C THR A 149 -1.81 -4.31 4.83
N GLU A 150 -2.20 -3.13 5.26
CA GLU A 150 -1.62 -2.50 6.43
C GLU A 150 -2.69 -1.79 7.25
N SER A 151 -2.44 -1.71 8.54
CA SER A 151 -3.27 -0.92 9.45
C SER A 151 -2.45 -0.35 10.57
N GLY A 152 -2.67 0.92 10.88
CA GLY A 152 -1.92 1.58 11.95
C GLY A 152 -2.16 3.06 12.03
N ASP A 153 -1.46 3.68 12.98
CA ASP A 153 -1.54 5.11 13.21
C ASP A 153 -0.54 5.86 12.33
N LYS A 154 -0.98 7.01 11.83
CA LYS A 154 -0.22 7.91 10.98
C LYS A 154 -0.19 9.29 11.62
N ARG A 155 0.95 9.95 11.53
CA ARG A 155 1.18 11.30 12.05
C ARG A 155 1.85 12.13 10.97
N SER A 156 1.11 13.07 10.39
CA SER A 156 1.68 14.04 9.46
C SER A 156 2.59 15.00 10.21
N LYS A 157 3.72 15.35 9.59
CA LYS A 157 4.69 16.34 10.07
C LYS A 157 4.59 17.66 9.31
N VAL A 158 3.86 17.66 8.21
CA VAL A 158 3.60 18.80 7.34
C VAL A 158 2.15 19.28 7.49
N GLY A 159 1.83 20.41 6.88
CA GLY A 159 0.47 20.97 6.89
C GLY A 159 -0.13 21.10 8.30
N LYS A 160 -1.32 20.54 8.48
CA LYS A 160 -2.07 20.58 9.76
C LYS A 160 -1.54 19.59 10.81
N LYS A 161 -0.54 18.78 10.48
CA LYS A 161 0.05 17.76 11.38
C LYS A 161 -1.00 16.82 11.96
N ASN A 162 -1.89 16.37 11.08
CA ASN A 162 -3.00 15.50 11.43
C ASN A 162 -2.49 14.18 12.04
N LYS A 163 -3.26 13.64 12.98
CA LYS A 163 -3.12 12.29 13.49
C LYS A 163 -4.36 11.52 13.11
N PHE A 164 -4.19 10.34 12.54
CA PHE A 164 -5.29 9.50 12.09
C PHE A 164 -4.87 8.04 12.10
N SER A 165 -5.83 7.14 12.33
CA SER A 165 -5.63 5.72 12.08
C SER A 165 -5.98 5.42 10.63
N SER A 166 -5.30 4.46 10.02
CA SER A 166 -5.49 4.07 8.63
C SER A 166 -5.58 2.56 8.50
N SER A 167 -6.36 2.09 7.53
CA SER A 167 -6.29 0.73 7.00
C SER A 167 -6.26 0.80 5.48
N ALA A 168 -5.29 0.13 4.87
CA ALA A 168 -5.10 0.16 3.44
C ALA A 168 -4.95 -1.25 2.87
N THR A 169 -5.50 -1.44 1.67
CA THR A 169 -5.38 -2.66 0.87
C THR A 169 -4.77 -2.31 -0.47
N TYR A 170 -3.79 -3.10 -0.89
CA TYR A 170 -3.01 -2.93 -2.10
C TYR A 170 -3.11 -4.23 -2.89
N LYS A 171 -3.63 -4.14 -4.12
CA LYS A 171 -3.81 -5.30 -5.00
C LYS A 171 -3.16 -5.07 -6.33
N SER A 172 -2.19 -5.90 -6.67
CA SER A 172 -1.46 -5.73 -7.91
C SER A 172 -2.17 -6.31 -9.13
N THR A 173 -1.80 -5.81 -10.30
CA THR A 173 -2.06 -6.43 -11.60
C THR A 173 -0.81 -6.35 -12.45
N ASN A 174 -0.37 -7.48 -13.02
CA ASN A 174 0.75 -7.58 -13.96
C ASN A 174 2.06 -6.93 -13.46
N ILE A 175 2.45 -7.18 -12.20
CA ILE A 175 3.74 -6.68 -11.70
C ILE A 175 4.85 -7.54 -12.30
N THR A 176 5.76 -6.89 -13.01
CA THR A 176 6.92 -7.52 -13.66
C THR A 176 8.19 -7.02 -13.02
N VAL A 177 9.06 -7.95 -12.63
CA VAL A 177 10.32 -7.66 -11.92
C VAL A 177 11.48 -8.25 -12.70
N ASN A 178 12.49 -7.45 -12.99
CA ASN A 178 13.65 -7.89 -13.75
C ASN A 178 14.56 -8.79 -12.91
N LYS A 179 14.90 -9.98 -13.39
CA LYS A 179 15.70 -10.94 -12.61
C LYS A 179 17.16 -10.51 -12.42
N SER A 180 17.67 -9.62 -13.27
CA SER A 180 19.07 -9.18 -13.20
C SER A 180 19.33 -8.19 -12.07
N ASN A 181 18.33 -7.37 -11.72
CA ASN A 181 18.46 -6.29 -10.73
C ASN A 181 17.39 -6.33 -9.62
N ASN A 182 16.40 -7.22 -9.74
CA ASN A 182 15.26 -7.41 -8.83
C ASN A 182 14.33 -6.20 -8.68
N TYR A 183 14.36 -5.25 -9.61
CA TYR A 183 13.50 -4.07 -9.59
C TYR A 183 12.20 -4.28 -10.38
N ILE A 184 11.13 -3.65 -9.90
CA ILE A 184 9.85 -3.59 -10.61
C ILE A 184 10.04 -2.71 -11.86
N GLU A 185 9.69 -3.24 -13.02
CA GLU A 185 9.74 -2.52 -14.30
C GLU A 185 8.37 -2.00 -14.74
N SER A 186 7.32 -2.78 -14.45
CA SER A 186 5.95 -2.43 -14.84
C SER A 186 4.91 -3.09 -13.94
N GLY A 187 3.68 -2.63 -14.10
CA GLY A 187 2.49 -3.17 -13.47
C GLY A 187 1.76 -2.10 -12.67
N THR A 188 0.63 -2.47 -12.09
CA THR A 188 -0.19 -1.55 -11.31
C THR A 188 -0.54 -2.11 -9.96
N ILE A 189 -0.81 -1.24 -9.00
CA ILE A 189 -1.40 -1.57 -7.70
C ILE A 189 -2.63 -0.68 -7.50
N ALA A 190 -3.79 -1.31 -7.35
CA ALA A 190 -4.98 -0.63 -6.87
C ALA A 190 -4.91 -0.49 -5.35
N VAL A 191 -5.18 0.71 -4.85
CA VAL A 191 -5.12 1.05 -3.44
C VAL A 191 -6.50 1.48 -2.96
N THR A 192 -6.96 0.87 -1.87
CA THR A 192 -8.11 1.37 -1.09
C THR A 192 -7.63 1.70 0.30
N LEU A 193 -7.72 2.98 0.68
CA LEU A 193 -7.31 3.50 1.97
C LEU A 193 -8.55 4.00 2.72
N ASN A 194 -8.75 3.51 3.94
CA ASN A 194 -9.73 4.04 4.86
C ASN A 194 -9.00 4.72 6.02
N ASN A 195 -9.47 5.89 6.42
CA ASN A 195 -8.88 6.64 7.52
C ASN A 195 -9.92 7.01 8.56
N THR A 196 -9.51 7.07 9.82
CA THR A 196 -10.32 7.52 10.95
C THR A 196 -9.56 8.61 11.69
N ASN A 197 -10.17 9.79 11.79
CA ASN A 197 -9.62 10.94 12.50
C ASN A 197 -9.79 10.81 14.02
N THR A 198 -9.09 11.67 14.76
CA THR A 198 -9.21 11.75 16.22
C THR A 198 -10.61 12.13 16.71
N ASP A 199 -11.42 12.79 15.88
CA ASP A 199 -12.82 13.13 16.19
C ASP A 199 -13.81 11.99 15.84
N GLY A 200 -13.29 10.86 15.34
CA GLY A 200 -14.07 9.70 14.93
C GLY A 200 -14.64 9.77 13.51
N SER A 201 -14.44 10.89 12.79
CA SER A 201 -14.85 10.97 11.38
C SER A 201 -14.02 10.03 10.52
N THR A 202 -14.66 9.41 9.53
CA THR A 202 -14.02 8.46 8.62
C THR A 202 -14.00 8.97 7.18
N GLY A 203 -12.98 8.56 6.43
CA GLY A 203 -12.84 8.82 5.01
C GLY A 203 -12.39 7.57 4.26
N ARG A 204 -12.62 7.57 2.95
CA ARG A 204 -12.13 6.54 2.03
C ARG A 204 -11.54 7.19 0.80
N PHE A 205 -10.36 6.72 0.40
CA PHE A 205 -9.66 7.12 -0.81
C PHE A 205 -9.35 5.88 -1.63
N ASP A 206 -9.64 5.96 -2.93
CA ASP A 206 -9.22 4.96 -3.90
C ASP A 206 -8.20 5.60 -4.84
N ALA A 207 -7.10 4.89 -5.09
CA ALA A 207 -6.00 5.37 -5.91
C ALA A 207 -5.38 4.21 -6.71
N THR A 208 -4.60 4.54 -7.72
CA THR A 208 -3.85 3.57 -8.52
C THR A 208 -2.38 3.97 -8.57
N ILE A 209 -1.50 3.01 -8.36
CA ILE A 209 -0.06 3.17 -8.56
C ILE A 209 0.28 2.48 -9.87
N VAL A 210 1.01 3.17 -10.74
CA VAL A 210 1.56 2.63 -11.98
C VAL A 210 3.08 2.65 -11.88
N PHE A 211 3.71 1.49 -11.94
CA PHE A 211 5.16 1.37 -12.00
C PHE A 211 5.66 1.60 -13.42
N SER A 212 6.76 2.33 -13.52
CA SER A 212 7.46 2.59 -14.76
C SER A 212 8.94 2.24 -14.63
N ASN A 213 9.58 2.01 -15.78
CA ASN A 213 11.02 1.84 -15.85
C ASN A 213 11.77 3.01 -15.17
N ASN A 214 12.98 2.75 -14.68
CA ASN A 214 13.84 3.68 -13.92
C ASN A 214 13.48 3.85 -12.43
N HIS A 215 12.86 2.84 -11.81
CA HIS A 215 12.56 2.82 -10.37
C HIS A 215 11.65 3.97 -9.93
N THR A 216 10.69 4.31 -10.78
CA THR A 216 9.69 5.33 -10.47
C THR A 216 8.29 4.74 -10.53
N ALA A 217 7.38 5.34 -9.78
CA ALA A 217 5.97 5.05 -9.88
C ALA A 217 5.15 6.34 -9.83
N THR A 218 3.96 6.29 -10.43
CA THR A 218 3.00 7.39 -10.38
C THR A 218 1.76 6.92 -9.63
N LEU A 219 1.43 7.62 -8.55
CA LEU A 219 0.20 7.48 -7.80
C LEU A 219 -0.84 8.45 -8.36
N THR A 220 -2.01 7.94 -8.75
CA THR A 220 -3.13 8.74 -9.27
C THR A 220 -4.38 8.51 -8.41
N PHE A 221 -4.96 9.58 -7.88
CA PHE A 221 -6.23 9.55 -7.15
C PHE A 221 -7.43 9.60 -8.10
N GLY A 222 -8.61 9.22 -7.62
CA GLY A 222 -9.84 9.22 -8.43
C GLY A 222 -10.26 10.59 -9.01
N ASN A 223 -9.75 11.70 -8.47
CA ASN A 223 -9.95 13.06 -9.01
C ASN A 223 -8.92 13.45 -10.09
N GLY A 224 -7.95 12.57 -10.39
CA GLY A 224 -6.89 12.80 -11.36
C GLY A 224 -5.64 13.49 -10.81
N THR A 225 -5.53 13.78 -9.50
CA THR A 225 -4.26 14.28 -8.95
C THR A 225 -3.21 13.18 -8.99
N GLU A 226 -1.98 13.55 -9.38
CA GLU A 226 -0.86 12.64 -9.54
C GLU A 226 0.34 13.01 -8.67
N TYR A 227 1.03 11.98 -8.15
CA TYR A 227 2.27 12.10 -7.40
C TYR A 227 3.28 11.08 -7.96
N THR A 228 4.43 11.56 -8.44
CA THR A 228 5.52 10.69 -8.89
C THR A 228 6.55 10.54 -7.78
N PHE A 229 6.98 9.30 -7.53
CA PHE A 229 7.95 8.98 -6.48
C PHE A 229 8.93 7.90 -6.93
N THR A 230 10.08 7.86 -6.26
CA THR A 230 11.09 6.81 -6.46
C THR A 230 10.73 5.60 -5.61
N CYS A 231 10.81 4.42 -6.22
CA CYS A 231 10.59 3.13 -5.58
C CYS A 231 11.86 2.63 -4.90
#